data_AF-E9I5G1-F1
#
_entry.id   AF-E9I5G1-F1
#
_cell.length_a   1.000
_cell.length_b   1.000
_cell.length_c   1.000
_cell.angle_alpha   90.00
_cell.angle_beta   90.00
_cell.angle_gamma   90.00
#
_symmetry.space_group_name_H-M   'P 1'
#
loop_
_entity.id
_entity.type
_entity.pdbx_description
1 polymer ?
#
loop_
_entity_poly.entity_id
_entity_poly.type
_entity_poly.pdbx_seq_one_letter_code
_entity_poly.pdbx_strand_id
1 'polypeptide(L)'
;EIKEKGNTLFRCGSHNEACHLYSNALKFCPSIFTEERSMLYNNRAAAKAKQGKSESAQKDCPTALELNPIYFKALMRRAKLYEELDQLDKALAD
;
A
#
# COMPACT_ATOMS: atom_id res chain seq x y z
N GLU A 1 11.48 11.43 5.41
CA GLU A 1 10.84 12.64 4.85
C GLU A 1 9.77 12.35 3.78
N ILE A 2 10.08 11.60 2.71
CA ILE A 2 9.12 11.33 1.61
C ILE A 2 7.87 10.57 2.07
N LYS A 3 8.03 9.58 2.96
CA LYS A 3 6.91 8.84 3.59
C LYS A 3 5.94 9.77 4.32
N GLU A 4 6.46 10.68 5.15
CA GLU A 4 5.63 11.61 5.91
C GLU A 4 4.94 12.63 5.02
N LYS A 5 5.62 13.15 4.00
CA LYS A 5 4.99 14.00 2.98
C LYS A 5 3.83 13.27 2.28
N GLY A 6 4.04 11.99 1.93
CA GLY A 6 2.99 11.15 1.36
C GLY A 6 1.82 10.91 2.31
N ASN A 7 2.10 10.70 3.60
CA ASN A 7 1.09 10.53 4.63
C ASN A 7 0.24 11.80 4.79
N THR A 8 0.88 12.97 4.77
CA THR A 8 0.20 14.27 4.82
C THR A 8 -0.71 14.45 3.62
N LEU A 9 -0.20 14.24 2.39
CA LEU A 9 -1.01 14.32 1.17
C LEU A 9 -2.19 13.34 1.20
N PHE A 10 -1.97 12.12 1.70
CA PHE A 10 -3.03 11.12 1.85
C PHE A 10 -4.12 11.59 2.81
N ARG A 11 -3.74 12.19 3.94
CA ARG A 11 -4.67 12.76 4.94
C ARG A 11 -5.42 13.99 4.41
N CYS A 12 -4.80 14.78 3.53
CA CYS A 12 -5.41 15.93 2.88
C CYS A 12 -6.38 15.55 1.73
N GLY A 13 -6.55 14.26 1.41
CA GLY A 13 -7.42 13.83 0.32
C GLY A 13 -6.73 13.84 -1.07
N SER A 14 -5.49 14.32 -1.16
CA SER A 14 -4.69 14.34 -2.38
C SER A 14 -4.12 12.95 -2.71
N HIS A 15 -5.01 11.98 -2.94
CA HIS A 15 -4.64 10.57 -3.11
C HIS A 15 -3.80 10.32 -4.37
N ASN A 16 -4.04 11.08 -5.45
CA ASN A 16 -3.25 10.98 -6.69
C ASN A 16 -1.79 11.38 -6.45
N GLU A 17 -1.56 12.54 -5.84
CA GLU A 17 -0.22 13.04 -5.53
C GLU A 17 0.50 12.13 -4.54
N ALA A 18 -0.20 11.65 -3.50
CA ALA A 18 0.36 10.68 -2.56
C ALA A 18 0.83 9.41 -3.30
N CYS A 19 0.03 8.88 -4.23
CA CYS A 19 0.40 7.70 -5.02
C CYS A 19 1.63 7.95 -5.91
N HIS A 20 1.70 9.11 -6.57
CA HIS A 20 2.88 9.50 -7.35
C HIS A 20 4.13 9.61 -6.48
N LEU A 21 4.00 10.23 -5.30
CA LEU A 21 5.10 10.39 -4.38
C LEU A 21 5.63 9.05 -3.85
N TYR A 22 4.75 8.12 -3.44
CA TYR A 22 5.15 6.78 -3.05
C TYR A 22 5.80 6.00 -4.19
N SER A 23 5.30 6.17 -5.42
CA SER A 23 5.89 5.52 -6.59
C SER A 23 7.30 6.04 -6.89
N ASN A 24 7.52 7.34 -6.73
CA ASN A 24 8.86 7.93 -6.85
C ASN A 24 9.76 7.47 -5.69
N ALA A 25 9.24 7.43 -4.46
CA ALA A 25 9.98 6.91 -3.31
C ALA A 25 10.50 5.48 -3.55
N LEU A 26 9.66 4.61 -4.13
CA LEU A 26 10.03 3.23 -4.47
C LEU A 26 11.10 3.12 -5.57
N LYS A 27 11.24 4.12 -6.46
CA LYS A 27 12.31 4.16 -7.47
C LYS A 27 13.66 4.50 -6.85
N PHE A 28 13.68 5.39 -5.87
CA PHE A 28 14.90 5.85 -5.22
C PHE A 28 15.30 5.02 -4.00
N CYS A 29 14.35 4.33 -3.37
CA CYS A 29 14.59 3.49 -2.21
C CYS A 29 15.30 2.18 -2.65
N PRO A 30 16.56 1.94 -2.24
CA PRO A 30 17.28 0.73 -2.61
C PRO A 30 16.57 -0.54 -2.15
N SER A 31 16.72 -1.63 -2.91
CA SER A 31 16.06 -2.92 -2.62
C SER A 31 16.43 -3.53 -1.27
N ILE A 32 17.58 -3.14 -0.69
CA ILE A 32 18.04 -3.61 0.62
C ILE A 32 17.15 -3.14 1.77
N PHE A 33 16.45 -2.02 1.61
CA PHE A 33 15.58 -1.43 2.63
C PHE A 33 14.19 -2.05 2.55
N THR A 34 14.11 -3.35 2.88
CA THR A 34 12.89 -4.14 2.72
C THR A 34 11.74 -3.62 3.58
N GLU A 35 12.00 -3.19 4.81
CA GLU A 35 10.99 -2.61 5.71
C GLU A 35 10.40 -1.30 5.17
N GLU A 36 11.25 -0.34 4.77
CA GLU A 36 10.79 0.93 4.19
C GLU A 36 10.02 0.70 2.89
N ARG A 37 10.53 -0.18 2.02
CA ARG A 37 9.84 -0.53 0.78
C ARG A 37 8.48 -1.15 1.06
N SER A 38 8.38 -2.05 2.04
CA SER A 38 7.10 -2.64 2.47
C SER A 38 6.10 -1.56 2.92
N MET A 39 6.55 -0.60 3.74
CA MET A 39 5.71 0.54 4.15
C MET A 39 5.27 1.40 2.95
N LEU A 40 6.17 1.66 2.00
CA LEU A 40 5.86 2.44 0.80
C LEU A 40 4.85 1.73 -0.11
N TYR A 41 4.97 0.41 -0.31
CA TYR A 41 3.99 -0.38 -1.06
C TYR A 41 2.61 -0.35 -0.37
N ASN A 42 2.55 -0.56 0.94
CA ASN A 42 1.31 -0.47 1.70
C ASN A 42 0.64 0.92 1.62
N ASN A 43 1.44 1.98 1.72
CA ASN A 43 0.93 3.34 1.62
C ASN A 43 0.47 3.68 0.19
N ARG A 44 1.16 3.17 -0.83
CA ARG A 44 0.72 3.28 -2.24
C ARG A 44 -0.58 2.51 -2.49
N ALA A 45 -0.72 1.32 -1.93
CA ALA A 45 -1.96 0.54 -1.96
C ALA A 45 -3.11 1.34 -1.34
N ALA A 46 -2.88 1.99 -0.19
CA ALA A 46 -3.86 2.86 0.46
C ALA A 46 -4.35 3.98 -0.47
N ALA A 47 -3.40 4.68 -1.09
CA ALA A 47 -3.69 5.78 -2.00
C ALA A 47 -4.45 5.32 -3.24
N LYS A 48 -4.08 4.17 -3.82
CA LYS A 48 -4.77 3.58 -4.97
C LYS A 48 -6.18 3.12 -4.63
N ALA A 49 -6.39 2.50 -3.48
CA ALA A 49 -7.71 2.08 -3.01
C ALA A 49 -8.66 3.30 -2.92
N LYS A 50 -8.17 4.41 -2.34
CA LYS A 50 -8.93 5.67 -2.27
C LYS A 50 -9.21 6.34 -3.63
N GLN A 51 -8.48 5.98 -4.68
CA GLN A 51 -8.77 6.41 -6.06
C GLN A 51 -9.76 5.49 -6.78
N GLY A 52 -10.27 4.44 -6.14
CA GLY A 52 -11.09 3.41 -6.80
C GLY A 52 -10.27 2.42 -7.64
N LYS A 53 -8.93 2.44 -7.52
CA LYS A 53 -8.02 1.53 -8.25
C LYS A 53 -7.72 0.27 -7.44
N SER A 54 -8.76 -0.40 -6.94
CA SER A 54 -8.64 -1.52 -5.99
C SER A 54 -7.83 -2.70 -6.56
N GLU A 55 -7.94 -3.01 -7.86
CA GLU A 55 -7.09 -4.03 -8.51
C GLU A 55 -5.60 -3.69 -8.45
N SER A 56 -5.24 -2.42 -8.65
CA SER A 56 -3.85 -1.98 -8.59
C SER A 56 -3.33 -1.93 -7.15
N ALA A 57 -4.22 -1.67 -6.18
CA ALA A 57 -3.91 -1.74 -4.77
C ALA A 57 -3.68 -3.19 -4.31
N GLN A 58 -4.47 -4.14 -4.82
CA GLN A 58 -4.30 -5.57 -4.53
C GLN A 58 -2.93 -6.11 -4.96
N LYS A 59 -2.30 -5.54 -5.99
CA LYS A 59 -0.95 -5.95 -6.40
C LYS A 59 0.15 -5.42 -5.48
N ASP A 60 -0.08 -4.30 -4.81
CA ASP A 60 0.91 -3.67 -3.93
C ASP A 60 0.99 -4.36 -2.56
N CYS A 61 -0.13 -4.88 -2.05
CA CYS A 61 -0.17 -5.54 -0.73
C CYS A 61 0.68 -6.83 -0.65
N PRO A 62 0.62 -7.77 -1.61
CA PRO A 62 1.49 -8.95 -1.64
C PRO A 62 2.97 -8.57 -1.66
N THR A 63 3.37 -7.60 -2.49
CA THR A 63 4.77 -7.13 -2.53
C THR A 63 5.20 -6.54 -1.18
N ALA A 64 4.32 -5.83 -0.48
CA ALA A 64 4.60 -5.37 0.87
C ALA A 64 4.85 -6.53 1.85
N LEU A 65 4.06 -7.60 1.74
CA LEU A 65 4.15 -8.78 2.61
C LEU A 65 5.32 -9.71 2.24
N GLU A 66 5.71 -9.78 0.97
CA GLU A 66 6.95 -10.47 0.55
C GLU A 66 8.19 -9.81 1.16
N LEU A 67 8.19 -8.48 1.27
CA LEU A 67 9.28 -7.71 1.87
C LEU A 67 9.24 -7.72 3.40
N ASN A 68 8.05 -7.75 3.99
CA ASN A 68 7.85 -7.85 5.43
C ASN A 68 6.58 -8.67 5.74
N PRO A 69 6.73 -9.99 5.96
CA PRO A 69 5.61 -10.91 6.17
C PRO A 69 4.77 -10.60 7.42
N ILE A 70 5.37 -9.97 8.42
CA ILE A 70 4.71 -9.64 9.69
C ILE A 70 4.11 -8.23 9.70
N TYR A 71 4.07 -7.55 8.55
CA TYR A 71 3.57 -6.18 8.47
C TYR A 71 2.03 -6.13 8.54
N PHE A 72 1.52 -6.08 9.77
CA PHE A 72 0.09 -6.12 10.08
C PHE A 72 -0.76 -5.11 9.28
N LYS A 73 -0.24 -3.89 9.03
CA LYS A 73 -0.98 -2.88 8.25
C LYS A 73 -1.19 -3.28 6.79
N ALA A 74 -0.27 -4.06 6.21
CA ALA A 74 -0.42 -4.58 4.86
C ALA A 74 -1.41 -5.75 4.81
N LEU A 75 -1.41 -6.63 5.82
CA LEU A 75 -2.42 -7.70 5.97
C LEU A 75 -3.83 -7.13 6.06
N MET A 76 -4.08 -6.22 7.01
CA MET A 76 -5.40 -5.60 7.17
C MET A 76 -5.88 -4.89 5.89
N ARG A 77 -4.95 -4.28 5.15
CA ARG A 77 -5.29 -3.60 3.90
C ARG A 77 -5.65 -4.58 2.80
N ARG A 78 -4.96 -5.71 2.73
CA ARG A 78 -5.24 -6.76 1.74
C ARG A 78 -6.58 -7.42 2.03
N ALA A 79 -6.86 -7.78 3.28
CA ALA A 79 -8.17 -8.27 3.72
C ALA A 79 -9.30 -7.32 3.32
N LYS A 80 -9.16 -6.02 3.61
CA LYS A 80 -10.16 -5.02 3.22
C LYS A 80 -10.36 -4.90 1.70
N LEU A 81 -9.28 -4.99 0.93
CA LEU A 81 -9.37 -5.00 -0.53
C LEU A 81 -10.02 -6.28 -1.08
N TYR A 82 -9.91 -7.40 -0.36
CA TYR A 82 -10.64 -8.62 -0.68
C TYR A 82 -12.14 -8.48 -0.37
N GLU A 83 -12.50 -7.87 0.76
CA GLU A 83 -13.90 -7.55 1.08
C GLU A 83 -14.53 -6.64 0.02
N GLU A 84 -13.83 -5.57 -0.39
CA GLU A 84 -14.31 -4.63 -1.42
C GLU A 84 -14.50 -5.30 -2.80
N LEU A 85 -13.85 -6.43 -3.05
CA LEU A 85 -13.96 -7.21 -4.29
C LEU A 85 -14.79 -8.49 -4.13
N ASP A 86 -15.52 -8.64 -3.01
CA ASP A 86 -16.37 -9.79 -2.71
C ASP A 86 -15.61 -11.13 -2.65
N GLN A 87 -14.30 -11.08 -2.35
CA GLN A 87 -13.43 -12.25 -2.19
C GLN A 87 -13.32 -12.66 -0.71
N LEU A 88 -14.47 -12.95 -0.09
CA LEU A 88 -14.59 -13.13 1.36
C LEU A 88 -13.72 -14.25 1.94
N ASP A 89 -13.55 -15.37 1.22
CA ASP A 89 -12.68 -16.47 1.66
C ASP A 89 -11.22 -16.03 1.83
N LYS A 90 -10.75 -15.14 0.94
CA LYS A 90 -9.39 -14.60 1.02
C LYS A 90 -9.27 -13.53 2.10
N ALA A 91 -10.33 -12.75 2.31
CA ALA A 91 -10.37 -11.77 3.40
C ALA A 91 -10.30 -12.46 4.77
N LEU A 92 -10.97 -13.60 4.94
CA LEU A 92 -10.96 -14.38 6.17
C LEU A 92 -9.62 -15.07 6.45
N ALA A 93 -8.88 -15.42 5.40
CA ALA A 93 -7.59 -16.10 5.51
C ALA A 93 -6.42 -15.15 5.87
N ASP A 94 -6.60 -13.84 5.68
CA ASP A 94 -5.62 -12.78 6.01
C ASP A 94 -5.70 -12.33 7.47
#